data_AF-A0AA88XE60-F1
#
_entry.id   AF-A0AA88XE60-F1
#
_cell.length_a   1.000
_cell.length_b   1.000
_cell.length_c   1.000
_cell.angle_alpha   90.00
_cell.angle_beta   90.00
_cell.angle_gamma   90.00
#
_symmetry.space_group_name_H-M   'P 1'
#
loop_
_entity.id
_entity.type
_entity.pdbx_description
1 polymer ?
#
loop_
_entity_poly.entity_id
_entity_poly.type
_entity_poly.pdbx_seq_one_letter_code
_entity_poly.pdbx_strand_id
1 'polypeptide(L)'
;MGLSWKSLVLLSLLVGVVAILCTYAPGGKFSGVFHYLIDYLPRTLRSKLTDSSSTQSGNQNNVRLFTKAELQGYRGDDGGPIYMAILGQVFDVTNGRKHYGPGGSYHFFTGVDGTRGFITGDFTEAGLTENIDDFDLQQIKGIAEWVEFYQKQYKFIGKLIGHFYNPDGGSTDALEAFKVKLEQASKQQQLEQEDFKKYPPCNSENKPGVYRKLWCSKQSGGIKRDWAGVPREYFQPGQREPRCACVKNYGTPTEESFIPGPHDNVGDLNNPMFKVYTGCDANSDSCVFKE
;
A
#
# COMPACT_ATOMS: atom_id res chain seq x y z
N MET A 1 -30.07 31.47 -15.09
CA MET A 1 -30.54 31.23 -13.70
C MET A 1 -29.38 31.58 -12.76
N GLY A 2 -29.49 32.69 -12.03
CA GLY A 2 -28.44 33.14 -11.12
C GLY A 2 -28.38 32.26 -9.86
N LEU A 3 -27.18 32.04 -9.32
CA LEU A 3 -27.02 31.33 -8.05
C LEU A 3 -27.67 32.13 -6.91
N SER A 4 -28.38 31.43 -6.03
CA SER A 4 -28.94 32.01 -4.82
C SER A 4 -27.85 32.63 -3.95
N TRP A 5 -28.15 33.76 -3.29
CA TRP A 5 -27.24 34.42 -2.35
C TRP A 5 -26.72 33.46 -1.26
N LYS A 6 -27.54 32.50 -0.83
CA LYS A 6 -27.12 31.45 0.11
C LYS A 6 -26.04 30.52 -0.47
N SER A 7 -26.12 30.22 -1.77
CA SER A 7 -25.13 29.41 -2.49
C SER A 7 -23.82 30.17 -2.71
N LEU A 8 -23.89 31.50 -2.92
CA LEU A 8 -22.71 32.36 -3.04
C LEU A 8 -21.97 32.48 -1.69
N VAL A 9 -22.70 32.60 -0.58
CA VAL A 9 -22.12 32.64 0.78
C VAL A 9 -21.45 31.30 1.14
N LEU A 10 -22.07 30.16 0.79
CA LEU A 10 -21.49 28.84 0.99
C LEU A 10 -20.22 28.63 0.15
N LEU A 11 -20.21 29.09 -1.11
CA LEU A 11 -19.02 29.04 -1.96
C LEU A 11 -17.90 29.93 -1.43
N SER A 12 -18.20 31.14 -0.94
CA SER A 12 -17.18 32.03 -0.37
C SER A 12 -16.59 31.48 0.93
N LEU A 13 -17.39 30.79 1.75
CA LEU A 13 -16.92 30.14 2.97
C LEU A 13 -16.05 28.92 2.65
N LEU A 14 -16.41 28.11 1.65
CA LEU A 14 -15.60 26.98 1.19
C LEU A 14 -14.27 27.41 0.59
N VAL A 15 -14.26 28.45 -0.26
CA VAL A 15 -13.03 29.01 -0.84
C VAL A 15 -12.17 29.65 0.25
N GLY A 16 -12.78 30.30 1.25
CA GLY A 16 -12.08 30.86 2.41
C GLY A 16 -11.42 29.78 3.28
N VAL A 17 -12.10 28.67 3.56
CA VAL A 17 -11.56 27.54 4.33
C VAL A 17 -10.41 26.86 3.58
N VAL A 18 -10.54 26.66 2.26
CA VAL A 18 -9.47 26.08 1.42
C VAL A 18 -8.25 27.01 1.36
N ALA A 19 -8.45 28.32 1.22
CA ALA A 19 -7.37 29.30 1.21
C ALA A 19 -6.64 29.36 2.58
N ILE A 20 -7.37 29.28 3.70
CA ILE A 20 -6.78 29.24 5.04
C ILE A 20 -6.01 27.93 5.29
N LEU A 21 -6.50 26.79 4.79
CA LEU A 21 -5.78 25.52 4.86
C LEU A 21 -4.49 25.53 4.02
N CYS A 22 -4.48 26.26 2.90
CA CYS A 22 -3.29 26.42 2.06
C CYS A 22 -2.21 27.35 2.66
N THR A 23 -2.58 28.30 3.52
CA THR A 23 -1.62 29.26 4.10
C THR A 23 -0.95 28.77 5.39
N TYR A 24 -1.54 27.79 6.10
CA TYR A 24 -1.01 27.29 7.38
C TYR A 24 -0.34 25.91 7.30
N ALA A 25 -0.15 25.33 6.11
CA ALA A 25 0.58 24.08 5.91
C ALA A 25 2.01 24.34 5.42
N PRO A 26 3.04 24.31 6.29
CA PRO A 26 4.42 24.42 5.84
C PRO A 26 4.85 23.08 5.22
N GLY A 27 5.14 23.10 3.92
CA GLY A 27 5.61 21.92 3.18
C GLY A 27 4.56 21.38 2.22
N GLY A 28 4.56 21.92 1.00
CA GLY A 28 3.68 21.50 -0.09
C GLY A 28 3.73 20.00 -0.36
N LYS A 29 2.63 19.33 -0.01
CA LYS A 29 2.22 18.01 -0.52
C LYS A 29 0.70 18.03 -0.70
N PHE A 30 0.23 18.43 -1.88
CA PHE A 30 -1.15 18.25 -2.30
C PHE A 30 -1.18 17.45 -3.60
N SER A 31 -0.98 16.13 -3.50
CA SER A 31 -1.19 15.20 -4.63
C SER A 31 -2.13 14.03 -4.28
N GLY A 32 -2.72 13.99 -3.09
CA GLY A 32 -3.46 12.81 -2.62
C GLY A 32 -4.92 13.02 -2.19
N VAL A 33 -5.40 14.27 -2.07
CA VAL A 33 -6.70 14.54 -1.41
C VAL A 33 -7.77 15.03 -2.39
N PHE A 34 -7.41 15.40 -3.63
CA PHE A 34 -8.36 15.99 -4.57
C PHE A 34 -9.31 14.97 -5.22
N HIS A 35 -8.96 13.69 -5.26
CA HIS A 35 -9.78 12.67 -5.91
C HIS A 35 -10.94 12.13 -5.06
N TYR A 36 -10.91 12.29 -3.74
CA TYR A 36 -11.95 11.74 -2.84
C TYR A 36 -13.14 12.69 -2.60
N LEU A 37 -13.04 13.97 -2.97
CA LEU A 37 -14.12 14.95 -2.76
C LEU A 37 -15.08 15.05 -3.96
N ILE A 38 -14.73 14.50 -5.12
CA ILE A 38 -15.56 14.55 -6.34
C ILE A 38 -16.83 13.72 -6.17
N ASP A 39 -16.79 12.62 -5.41
CA ASP A 39 -17.94 11.73 -5.22
C ASP A 39 -19.02 12.31 -4.30
N TYR A 40 -18.71 13.35 -3.53
CA TYR A 40 -19.68 14.07 -2.69
C TYR A 40 -20.34 15.26 -3.41
N LEU A 41 -19.96 15.54 -4.66
CA LEU A 41 -20.54 16.64 -5.43
C LEU A 41 -21.83 16.20 -6.15
N PRO A 42 -22.86 17.08 -6.21
CA PRO A 42 -24.06 16.83 -7.01
C PRO A 42 -23.71 16.51 -8.47
N ARG A 43 -24.44 15.57 -9.11
CA ARG A 43 -24.17 15.08 -10.49
C ARG A 43 -23.97 16.18 -11.53
N THR A 44 -24.62 17.33 -11.37
CA THR A 44 -24.51 18.50 -12.27
C THR A 44 -23.19 19.27 -12.13
N LEU A 45 -22.57 19.23 -10.95
CA LEU A 45 -21.23 19.79 -10.72
C LEU A 45 -20.15 18.79 -11.14
N ARG A 46 -20.42 17.48 -10.96
CA ARG A 46 -19.58 16.39 -11.48
C ARG A 46 -19.43 16.48 -12.99
N SER A 47 -20.52 16.66 -13.74
CA SER A 47 -20.48 16.78 -15.21
C SER A 47 -19.72 18.01 -15.69
N LYS A 48 -19.82 19.15 -14.97
CA LYS A 48 -19.08 20.38 -15.30
C LYS A 48 -17.59 20.31 -14.93
N LEU A 49 -17.22 19.58 -13.88
CA LEU A 49 -15.82 19.34 -13.50
C LEU A 49 -15.14 18.31 -14.38
N THR A 50 -15.89 17.32 -14.91
CA THR A 50 -15.38 16.39 -15.93
C THR A 50 -15.23 17.04 -17.31
N ASP A 51 -16.11 17.99 -17.67
CA ASP A 51 -15.99 18.75 -18.95
C ASP A 51 -14.95 19.87 -18.92
N SER A 52 -14.47 20.28 -17.73
CA SER A 52 -13.44 21.31 -17.59
C SER A 52 -12.01 20.74 -17.50
N SER A 53 -11.85 19.42 -17.63
CA SER A 53 -10.54 18.75 -17.73
C SER A 53 -9.98 18.68 -19.15
N SER A 54 -10.69 19.22 -20.15
CA SER A 54 -10.12 19.49 -21.48
C SER A 54 -9.83 20.99 -21.60
N THR A 55 -8.72 21.44 -21.02
CA THR A 55 -7.65 22.21 -21.69
C THR A 55 -6.64 22.66 -20.62
N GLN A 56 -5.72 21.77 -20.23
CA GLN A 56 -4.35 22.17 -19.92
C GLN A 56 -3.42 21.22 -20.65
N SER A 57 -3.16 21.55 -21.92
CA SER A 57 -1.98 21.09 -22.64
C SER A 57 -0.76 21.70 -21.95
N GLY A 58 -0.28 21.03 -20.91
CA GLY A 58 0.96 21.31 -20.21
C GLY A 58 2.01 20.28 -20.63
N ASN A 59 2.70 20.58 -21.73
CA ASN A 59 3.95 19.95 -22.18
C ASN A 59 4.00 18.41 -22.11
N GLN A 60 3.56 17.72 -23.17
CA GLN A 60 4.04 16.36 -23.44
C GLN A 60 5.55 16.42 -23.68
N ASN A 61 6.33 16.38 -22.59
CA ASN A 61 7.73 15.99 -22.66
C ASN A 61 7.74 14.62 -23.34
N ASN A 62 8.25 14.58 -24.56
CA ASN A 62 8.36 13.37 -25.36
C ASN A 62 9.15 12.33 -24.53
N VAL A 63 8.45 11.39 -23.90
CA VAL A 63 9.06 10.42 -22.98
C VAL A 63 9.96 9.54 -23.83
N ARG A 64 11.27 9.53 -23.56
CA ARG A 64 12.22 8.70 -24.31
C ARG A 64 11.85 7.23 -24.15
N LEU A 65 11.82 6.51 -25.25
CA LEU A 65 11.64 5.08 -25.29
C LEU A 65 12.97 4.42 -25.58
N PHE A 66 13.30 3.39 -24.81
CA PHE A 66 14.51 2.60 -24.95
C PHE A 66 14.17 1.22 -25.51
N THR A 67 14.99 0.71 -26.41
CA THR A 67 14.98 -0.73 -26.72
C THR A 67 15.83 -1.49 -25.71
N LYS A 68 15.64 -2.81 -25.56
CA LYS A 68 16.51 -3.64 -24.72
C LYS A 68 17.99 -3.56 -25.13
N ALA A 69 18.26 -3.61 -26.43
CA ALA A 69 19.62 -3.50 -26.97
C ALA A 69 20.25 -2.13 -26.67
N GLU A 70 19.46 -1.06 -26.76
CA GLU A 70 19.92 0.28 -26.39
C GLU A 70 20.20 0.39 -24.88
N LEU A 71 19.30 -0.15 -24.03
CA LEU A 71 19.48 -0.10 -22.58
C LEU A 71 20.76 -0.84 -22.14
N GLN A 72 21.08 -1.97 -22.77
CA GLN A 72 22.31 -2.75 -22.50
C GLN A 72 23.61 -1.96 -22.67
N GLY A 73 23.61 -0.87 -23.46
CA GLY A 73 24.77 0.01 -23.61
C GLY A 73 25.04 0.92 -22.40
N TYR A 74 24.09 1.02 -21.45
CA TYR A 74 24.15 1.96 -20.33
C TYR A 74 24.55 1.28 -19.01
N ARG A 75 25.69 0.58 -19.02
CA ARG A 75 26.24 -0.12 -17.85
C ARG A 75 27.37 0.66 -17.16
N GLY A 76 27.88 1.69 -17.84
CA GLY A 76 28.98 2.54 -17.39
C GLY A 76 30.36 1.88 -17.38
N ASP A 77 30.54 0.82 -18.17
CA ASP A 77 31.79 0.04 -18.31
C ASP A 77 32.96 0.90 -18.83
N ASP A 78 32.66 1.90 -19.65
CA ASP A 78 33.61 2.87 -20.22
C ASP A 78 33.64 4.21 -19.44
N GLY A 79 33.05 4.25 -18.24
CA GLY A 79 32.84 5.49 -17.50
C GLY A 79 31.61 6.28 -17.95
N GLY A 80 30.88 5.80 -18.97
CA GLY A 80 29.63 6.38 -19.45
C GLY A 80 28.44 6.24 -18.48
N PRO A 81 27.26 6.75 -18.85
CA PRO A 81 26.08 6.72 -17.99
C PRO A 81 25.63 5.30 -17.61
N ILE A 82 25.02 5.18 -16.43
CA ILE A 82 24.53 3.90 -15.87
C ILE A 82 23.02 3.98 -15.71
N TYR A 83 22.29 3.18 -16.48
CA TYR A 83 20.83 3.11 -16.44
C TYR A 83 20.36 1.74 -15.99
N MET A 84 19.17 1.70 -15.41
CA MET A 84 18.47 0.46 -15.07
C MET A 84 16.97 0.64 -15.27
N ALA A 85 16.26 -0.46 -15.47
CA ALA A 85 14.81 -0.47 -15.55
C ALA A 85 14.19 -1.27 -14.39
N ILE A 86 13.06 -0.76 -13.90
CA ILE A 86 12.14 -1.44 -12.99
C ILE A 86 10.71 -1.09 -13.39
N LEU A 87 9.87 -2.10 -13.53
CA LEU A 87 8.52 -2.02 -14.10
C LEU A 87 8.54 -1.29 -15.46
N GLY A 88 9.58 -1.53 -16.28
CA GLY A 88 9.82 -0.84 -17.54
C GLY A 88 10.14 0.65 -17.42
N GLN A 89 10.19 1.25 -16.24
CA GLN A 89 10.61 2.64 -16.05
C GLN A 89 12.14 2.71 -15.96
N VAL A 90 12.75 3.55 -16.78
CA VAL A 90 14.21 3.68 -16.89
C VAL A 90 14.69 4.84 -16.04
N PHE A 91 15.65 4.55 -15.15
CA PHE A 91 16.25 5.53 -14.24
C PHE A 91 17.74 5.71 -14.52
N ASP A 92 18.21 6.96 -14.43
CA ASP A 92 19.63 7.29 -14.41
C ASP A 92 20.19 7.10 -13.00
N VAL A 93 20.97 6.03 -12.83
CA VAL A 93 21.63 5.66 -11.57
C VAL A 93 23.12 6.00 -11.56
N THR A 94 23.58 6.87 -12.47
CA THR A 94 25.00 7.25 -12.61
C THR A 94 25.57 7.86 -11.32
N ASN A 95 24.78 8.65 -10.58
CA ASN A 95 25.19 9.20 -9.28
C ASN A 95 25.45 8.12 -8.22
N GLY A 96 24.90 6.92 -8.41
CA GLY A 96 25.13 5.72 -7.60
C GLY A 96 26.27 4.85 -8.09
N ARG A 97 27.22 5.35 -8.90
CA ARG A 97 28.29 4.55 -9.54
C ARG A 97 29.04 3.61 -8.59
N LYS A 98 29.25 3.96 -7.32
CA LYS A 98 29.86 3.05 -6.33
C LYS A 98 29.09 1.74 -6.11
N HIS A 99 27.80 1.74 -6.40
CA HIS A 99 26.88 0.61 -6.24
C HIS A 99 26.61 -0.08 -7.59
N TYR A 100 26.40 0.70 -8.65
CA TYR A 100 25.93 0.20 -9.94
C TYR A 100 27.01 0.14 -11.02
N GLY A 101 28.13 0.85 -10.86
CA GLY A 101 29.23 0.80 -11.82
C GLY A 101 29.99 -0.53 -11.77
N PRO A 102 30.96 -0.73 -12.68
CA PRO A 102 31.79 -1.93 -12.71
C PRO A 102 32.41 -2.24 -11.34
N GLY A 103 32.25 -3.49 -10.87
CA GLY A 103 32.70 -3.95 -9.55
C GLY A 103 31.78 -3.58 -8.39
N GLY A 104 30.70 -2.82 -8.62
CA GLY A 104 29.68 -2.52 -7.60
C GLY A 104 28.75 -3.70 -7.33
N SER A 105 28.26 -3.80 -6.09
CA SER A 105 27.42 -4.92 -5.63
C SER A 105 26.06 -5.03 -6.33
N TYR A 106 25.62 -4.00 -7.05
CA TYR A 106 24.33 -3.95 -7.76
C TYR A 106 24.50 -3.77 -9.26
N HIS A 107 25.71 -3.97 -9.79
CA HIS A 107 26.01 -3.79 -11.22
C HIS A 107 25.17 -4.69 -12.13
N PHE A 108 24.72 -5.84 -11.66
CA PHE A 108 23.88 -6.77 -12.41
C PHE A 108 22.50 -6.19 -12.81
N PHE A 109 22.00 -5.16 -12.11
CA PHE A 109 20.76 -4.46 -12.48
C PHE A 109 20.93 -3.46 -13.62
N THR A 110 22.16 -3.16 -14.04
CA THR A 110 22.42 -2.14 -15.04
C THR A 110 22.19 -2.64 -16.45
N GLY A 111 21.69 -1.77 -17.31
CA GLY A 111 21.41 -2.06 -18.71
C GLY A 111 20.30 -3.10 -18.95
N VAL A 112 19.53 -3.46 -17.93
CA VAL A 112 18.46 -4.46 -17.99
C VAL A 112 17.22 -4.00 -17.22
N ASP A 113 16.09 -4.68 -17.44
CA ASP A 113 14.93 -4.62 -16.55
C ASP A 113 15.02 -5.76 -15.54
N GLY A 114 15.34 -5.41 -14.29
CA GLY A 114 15.53 -6.37 -13.21
C GLY A 114 14.34 -6.50 -12.29
N THR A 115 13.12 -6.15 -12.72
CA THR A 115 11.92 -6.07 -11.87
C THR A 115 11.75 -7.28 -10.95
N ARG A 116 11.89 -8.50 -11.47
CA ARG A 116 11.74 -9.73 -10.68
C ARG A 116 12.82 -9.88 -9.61
N GLY A 117 14.07 -9.50 -9.92
CA GLY A 117 15.21 -9.62 -9.01
C GLY A 117 15.05 -8.79 -7.74
N PHE A 118 14.34 -7.66 -7.79
CA PHE A 118 14.08 -6.81 -6.62
C PHE A 118 13.29 -7.48 -5.50
N ILE A 119 12.45 -8.46 -5.85
CA ILE A 119 11.60 -9.18 -4.89
C ILE A 119 12.18 -10.54 -4.55
N THR A 120 12.69 -11.25 -5.55
CA THR A 120 13.18 -12.63 -5.38
C THR A 120 14.57 -12.69 -4.76
N GLY A 121 15.40 -11.65 -4.94
CA GLY A 121 16.81 -11.70 -4.61
C GLY A 121 17.64 -12.61 -5.53
N ASP A 122 17.04 -13.12 -6.61
CA ASP A 122 17.75 -13.88 -7.65
C ASP A 122 18.35 -12.90 -8.66
N PHE A 123 19.68 -12.81 -8.66
CA PHE A 123 20.46 -11.93 -9.52
C PHE A 123 21.18 -12.68 -10.64
N THR A 124 20.77 -13.92 -10.90
CA THR A 124 21.20 -14.66 -12.10
C THR A 124 20.42 -14.19 -13.33
N GLU A 125 20.82 -14.64 -14.52
CA GLU A 125 20.09 -14.34 -15.76
C GLU A 125 18.61 -14.75 -15.71
N ALA A 126 18.28 -15.82 -14.98
CA ALA A 126 16.90 -16.28 -14.79
C ALA A 126 16.08 -15.34 -13.88
N GLY A 127 16.73 -14.69 -12.91
CA GLY A 127 16.08 -13.77 -11.97
C GLY A 127 16.02 -12.32 -12.46
N LEU A 128 16.96 -11.90 -13.32
CA LEU A 128 17.04 -10.55 -13.89
C LEU A 128 16.15 -10.40 -15.12
N THR A 129 14.85 -10.52 -14.88
CA THR A 129 13.80 -10.42 -15.89
C THR A 129 12.69 -9.48 -15.45
N GLU A 130 11.96 -8.95 -16.43
CA GLU A 130 10.71 -8.21 -16.27
C GLU A 130 9.51 -9.06 -15.81
N ASN A 131 9.55 -10.40 -15.93
CA ASN A 131 8.38 -11.26 -15.74
C ASN A 131 8.00 -11.42 -14.26
N ILE A 132 6.77 -11.03 -13.94
CA ILE A 132 6.17 -11.04 -12.59
C ILE A 132 4.74 -11.63 -12.59
N ASP A 133 4.39 -12.41 -13.60
CA ASP A 133 3.03 -12.94 -13.76
C ASP A 133 2.61 -13.83 -12.58
N ASP A 134 3.59 -14.54 -12.00
CA ASP A 134 3.46 -15.43 -10.85
C ASP A 134 3.46 -14.72 -9.48
N PHE A 135 3.66 -13.39 -9.44
CA PHE A 135 3.75 -12.66 -8.18
C PHE A 135 2.38 -12.46 -7.52
N ASP A 136 2.36 -12.64 -6.20
CA ASP A 136 1.23 -12.36 -5.33
C ASP A 136 1.09 -10.87 -4.99
N LEU A 137 0.01 -10.51 -4.30
CA LEU A 137 -0.31 -9.12 -3.96
C LEU A 137 0.74 -8.43 -3.08
N GLN A 138 1.42 -9.17 -2.19
CA GLN A 138 2.48 -8.61 -1.34
C GLN A 138 3.74 -8.34 -2.17
N GLN A 139 4.10 -9.26 -3.07
CA GLN A 139 5.21 -9.10 -3.99
C GLN A 139 4.98 -7.92 -4.95
N ILE A 140 3.76 -7.76 -5.48
CA ILE A 140 3.37 -6.61 -6.32
C ILE A 140 3.54 -5.29 -5.56
N LYS A 141 3.10 -5.23 -4.30
CA LYS A 141 3.30 -4.06 -3.46
C LYS A 141 4.78 -3.75 -3.24
N GLY A 142 5.61 -4.76 -3.00
CA GLY A 142 7.05 -4.60 -2.88
C GLY A 142 7.68 -3.98 -4.13
N ILE A 143 7.22 -4.34 -5.34
CA ILE A 143 7.70 -3.70 -6.58
C ILE A 143 7.32 -2.22 -6.60
N ALA A 144 6.08 -1.88 -6.23
CA ALA A 144 5.63 -0.50 -6.20
C ALA A 144 6.45 0.35 -5.22
N GLU A 145 6.83 -0.20 -4.06
CA GLU A 145 7.69 0.45 -3.07
C GLU A 145 9.10 0.69 -3.64
N TRP A 146 9.68 -0.29 -4.36
CA TRP A 146 10.96 -0.10 -5.05
C TRP A 146 10.88 0.97 -6.14
N VAL A 147 9.84 0.95 -6.97
CA VAL A 147 9.61 1.98 -7.99
C VAL A 147 9.53 3.37 -7.34
N GLU A 148 8.78 3.51 -6.24
CA GLU A 148 8.68 4.78 -5.50
C GLU A 148 10.04 5.22 -4.93
N PHE A 149 10.83 4.29 -4.42
CA PHE A 149 12.20 4.57 -3.98
C PHE A 149 13.05 5.14 -5.13
N TYR A 150 13.05 4.50 -6.31
CA TYR A 150 13.83 4.97 -7.45
C TYR A 150 13.33 6.31 -7.99
N GLN A 151 12.02 6.54 -8.02
CA GLN A 151 11.45 7.83 -8.39
C GLN A 151 11.89 8.97 -7.46
N LYS A 152 12.12 8.69 -6.18
CA LYS A 152 12.61 9.67 -5.21
C LYS A 152 14.12 9.88 -5.28
N GLN A 153 14.88 8.82 -5.52
CA GLN A 153 16.35 8.84 -5.41
C GLN A 153 17.07 9.12 -6.72
N TYR A 154 16.45 8.81 -7.86
CA TYR A 154 17.09 8.84 -9.17
C TYR A 154 16.22 9.55 -10.20
N LYS A 155 16.86 9.98 -11.29
CA LYS A 155 16.18 10.68 -12.36
C LYS A 155 15.47 9.68 -13.27
N PHE A 156 14.16 9.77 -13.38
CA PHE A 156 13.41 9.11 -14.44
C PHE A 156 13.81 9.70 -15.81
N ILE A 157 14.22 8.84 -16.75
CA ILE A 157 14.73 9.25 -18.06
C ILE A 157 13.96 8.65 -19.24
N GLY A 158 13.06 7.71 -19.00
CA GLY A 158 12.23 7.14 -20.06
C GLY A 158 11.60 5.80 -19.70
N LYS A 159 11.11 5.11 -20.72
CA LYS A 159 10.46 3.80 -20.60
C LYS A 159 11.16 2.77 -21.50
N LEU A 160 11.19 1.53 -21.07
CA LEU A 160 11.71 0.40 -21.83
C LEU A 160 10.58 -0.23 -22.63
N ILE A 161 10.74 -0.29 -23.95
CA ILE A 161 9.85 -1.01 -24.87
C ILE A 161 9.98 -2.51 -24.58
N GLY A 162 8.86 -3.18 -24.34
CA GLY A 162 8.83 -4.60 -24.02
C GLY A 162 7.61 -4.98 -23.19
N HIS A 163 7.85 -5.71 -22.11
CA HIS A 163 6.78 -6.35 -21.33
C HIS A 163 5.78 -5.36 -20.72
N PHE A 164 6.21 -4.18 -20.24
CA PHE A 164 5.32 -3.20 -19.60
C PHE A 164 4.88 -2.04 -20.51
N TYR A 165 5.63 -1.72 -21.57
CA TYR A 165 5.34 -0.60 -22.46
C TYR A 165 5.47 -0.98 -23.94
N ASN A 166 4.51 -0.54 -24.73
CA ASN A 166 4.47 -0.67 -26.18
C ASN A 166 5.50 0.27 -26.87
N PRO A 167 5.80 0.07 -28.16
CA PRO A 167 6.68 0.96 -28.93
C PRO A 167 6.21 2.41 -29.04
N ASP A 168 4.94 2.70 -28.77
CA ASP A 168 4.38 4.06 -28.69
C ASP A 168 4.44 4.65 -27.26
N GLY A 169 4.96 3.88 -26.29
CA GLY A 169 5.05 4.26 -24.87
C GLY A 169 3.77 4.04 -24.06
N GLY A 170 2.71 3.50 -24.69
CA GLY A 170 1.48 3.07 -24.04
C GLY A 170 1.69 1.83 -23.15
N SER A 171 0.78 1.61 -22.21
CA SER A 171 0.81 0.41 -21.36
C SER A 171 0.52 -0.86 -22.17
N THR A 172 1.14 -1.97 -21.80
CA THR A 172 0.73 -3.32 -22.20
C THR A 172 -0.32 -3.88 -21.24
N ASP A 173 -0.92 -5.01 -21.60
CA ASP A 173 -1.81 -5.78 -20.71
C ASP A 173 -1.10 -6.21 -19.43
N ALA A 174 0.20 -6.51 -19.47
CA ALA A 174 0.97 -6.86 -18.27
C ALA A 174 1.09 -5.69 -17.29
N LEU A 175 1.29 -4.46 -17.79
CA LEU A 175 1.31 -3.28 -16.93
C LEU A 175 -0.08 -2.95 -16.36
N GLU A 176 -1.15 -3.15 -17.13
CA GLU A 176 -2.51 -2.99 -16.61
C GLU A 176 -2.85 -4.07 -15.57
N ALA A 177 -2.44 -5.33 -15.79
CA ALA A 177 -2.58 -6.41 -14.81
C ALA A 177 -1.82 -6.11 -13.51
N PHE A 178 -0.59 -5.56 -13.61
CA PHE A 178 0.15 -5.08 -12.44
C PHE A 178 -0.63 -4.02 -11.65
N LYS A 179 -1.19 -3.01 -12.34
CA LYS A 179 -1.97 -1.94 -11.68
C LYS A 179 -3.21 -2.49 -10.97
N VAL A 180 -3.91 -3.43 -11.59
CA VAL A 180 -5.07 -4.10 -10.98
C VAL A 180 -4.65 -4.88 -9.73
N LYS A 181 -3.57 -5.66 -9.79
CA LYS A 181 -3.04 -6.35 -8.61
C LYS A 181 -2.61 -5.36 -7.53
N LEU A 182 -2.01 -4.22 -7.88
CA LEU A 182 -1.59 -3.20 -6.92
C LEU A 182 -2.79 -2.54 -6.21
N GLU A 183 -3.88 -2.28 -6.94
CA GLU A 183 -5.13 -1.78 -6.37
C GLU A 183 -5.76 -2.83 -5.42
N GLN A 184 -5.78 -4.09 -5.82
CA GLN A 184 -6.24 -5.20 -4.97
C GLN A 184 -5.39 -5.31 -3.69
N ALA A 185 -4.06 -5.25 -3.80
CA ALA A 185 -3.15 -5.27 -2.67
C ALA A 185 -3.42 -4.11 -1.70
N SER A 186 -3.62 -2.90 -2.24
CA SER A 186 -3.92 -1.70 -1.45
C SER A 186 -5.26 -1.84 -0.72
N LYS A 187 -6.29 -2.34 -1.40
CA LYS A 187 -7.61 -2.58 -0.81
C LYS A 187 -7.54 -3.66 0.28
N GLN A 188 -6.84 -4.76 0.04
CA GLN A 188 -6.66 -5.82 1.03
C GLN A 188 -5.94 -5.28 2.28
N GLN A 189 -4.87 -4.50 2.09
CA GLN A 189 -4.16 -3.87 3.19
C GLN A 189 -5.05 -2.92 4.00
N GLN A 190 -5.90 -2.12 3.33
CA GLN A 190 -6.83 -1.23 4.02
C GLN A 190 -7.84 -2.03 4.87
N LEU A 191 -8.44 -3.07 4.30
CA LEU A 191 -9.38 -3.93 5.02
C LEU A 191 -8.72 -4.61 6.23
N GLU A 192 -7.49 -5.10 6.07
CA GLU A 192 -6.72 -5.69 7.17
C GLU A 192 -6.39 -4.66 8.25
N GLN A 193 -6.01 -3.43 7.88
CA GLN A 193 -5.76 -2.36 8.85
C GLN A 193 -7.02 -1.93 9.60
N GLU A 194 -8.15 -1.87 8.92
CA GLU A 194 -9.44 -1.59 9.55
C GLU A 194 -9.84 -2.71 10.52
N ASP A 195 -9.64 -3.97 10.12
CA ASP A 195 -9.86 -5.13 10.97
C ASP A 195 -8.89 -5.15 12.18
N PHE A 196 -7.62 -4.79 12.00
CA PHE A 196 -6.65 -4.68 13.10
C PHE A 196 -7.00 -3.55 14.07
N LYS A 197 -7.61 -2.46 13.60
CA LYS A 197 -8.11 -1.39 14.49
C LYS A 197 -9.28 -1.89 15.34
N LYS A 198 -10.15 -2.71 14.78
CA LYS A 198 -11.28 -3.31 15.50
C LYS A 198 -10.80 -4.38 16.48
N TYR A 199 -9.93 -5.27 16.01
CA TYR A 199 -9.46 -6.45 16.72
C TYR A 199 -7.92 -6.54 16.71
N PRO A 200 -7.24 -5.72 17.53
CA PRO A 200 -5.78 -5.64 17.55
C PRO A 200 -5.11 -6.99 17.83
N PRO A 201 -3.95 -7.28 17.22
CA PRO A 201 -3.15 -8.43 17.60
C PRO A 201 -2.84 -8.46 19.10
N CYS A 202 -2.84 -9.66 19.70
CA CYS A 202 -2.42 -9.83 21.08
C CYS A 202 -0.94 -9.51 21.25
N ASN A 203 -0.56 -9.09 22.45
CA ASN A 203 0.84 -9.14 22.83
C ASN A 203 1.25 -10.60 23.01
N SER A 204 2.49 -10.93 22.65
CA SER A 204 3.00 -12.28 22.76
C SER A 204 4.41 -12.30 23.31
N GLU A 205 4.70 -13.36 24.05
CA GLU A 205 6.02 -13.68 24.55
C GLU A 205 6.21 -15.19 24.33
N ASN A 206 7.31 -15.56 23.68
CA ASN A 206 7.66 -16.96 23.49
C ASN A 206 8.99 -17.25 24.16
N LYS A 207 9.01 -18.28 25.01
CA LYS A 207 10.22 -18.89 25.57
C LYS A 207 10.30 -20.32 25.01
N PRO A 208 11.09 -20.55 23.95
CA PRO A 208 11.12 -21.81 23.24
C PRO A 208 11.30 -23.03 24.15
N GLY A 209 10.41 -24.02 24.03
CA GLY A 209 10.45 -25.25 24.82
C GLY A 209 10.08 -25.07 26.30
N VAL A 210 9.49 -23.93 26.67
CA VAL A 210 9.01 -23.67 28.03
C VAL A 210 7.58 -23.19 28.00
N TYR A 211 7.31 -22.07 27.34
CA TYR A 211 5.97 -21.54 27.22
C TYR A 211 5.81 -20.54 26.07
N ARG A 212 4.58 -20.43 25.60
CA ARG A 212 4.06 -19.30 24.85
C ARG A 212 3.02 -18.58 25.70
N LYS A 213 3.14 -17.25 25.81
CA LYS A 213 2.19 -16.40 26.54
C LYS A 213 1.54 -15.41 25.58
N LEU A 214 0.23 -15.26 25.70
CA LEU A 214 -0.56 -14.25 25.01
C LEU A 214 -1.27 -13.38 26.03
N TRP A 215 -1.36 -12.08 25.80
CA TRP A 215 -2.17 -11.20 26.64
C TRP A 215 -2.67 -9.97 25.91
N CYS A 216 -3.72 -9.39 26.47
CA CYS A 216 -4.33 -8.16 25.99
C CYS A 216 -4.18 -7.04 27.01
N SER A 217 -3.82 -5.86 26.54
CA SER A 217 -3.70 -4.67 27.37
C SER A 217 -4.23 -3.46 26.60
N LYS A 218 -4.25 -2.29 27.26
CA LYS A 218 -4.56 -1.02 26.60
C LYS A 218 -3.59 -0.64 25.47
N GLN A 219 -2.51 -1.40 25.30
CA GLN A 219 -1.55 -1.29 24.22
C GLN A 219 -1.21 -2.69 23.70
N SER A 220 -1.92 -3.13 22.67
CA SER A 220 -1.70 -4.42 22.00
C SER A 220 -1.67 -4.21 20.49
N GLY A 221 -0.79 -4.93 19.79
CA GLY A 221 -0.64 -4.78 18.33
C GLY A 221 -0.20 -3.39 17.88
N GLY A 222 0.49 -2.63 18.74
CA GLY A 222 0.88 -1.24 18.46
C GLY A 222 -0.27 -0.22 18.57
N ILE A 223 -1.47 -0.63 18.97
CA ILE A 223 -2.66 0.22 19.05
C ILE A 223 -2.96 0.57 20.51
N LYS A 224 -3.01 1.87 20.81
CA LYS A 224 -3.42 2.40 22.12
C LYS A 224 -4.93 2.60 22.17
N ARG A 225 -5.55 2.15 23.26
CA ARG A 225 -7.01 2.13 23.45
C ARG A 225 -7.37 2.25 24.93
N ASP A 226 -8.65 2.49 25.23
CA ASP A 226 -9.19 2.65 26.59
C ASP A 226 -9.60 1.32 27.25
N TRP A 227 -9.67 0.23 26.48
CA TRP A 227 -9.99 -1.12 26.93
C TRP A 227 -8.84 -2.11 26.66
N ALA A 228 -8.76 -3.18 27.46
CA ALA A 228 -7.78 -4.27 27.27
C ALA A 228 -8.43 -5.49 26.60
N GLY A 229 -9.52 -5.99 27.18
CA GLY A 229 -10.20 -7.19 26.67
C GLY A 229 -9.41 -8.46 26.89
N VAL A 230 -9.74 -9.51 26.14
CA VAL A 230 -9.21 -10.86 26.30
C VAL A 230 -8.67 -11.42 24.98
N PRO A 231 -7.65 -12.29 25.00
CA PRO A 231 -7.13 -12.93 23.80
C PRO A 231 -8.10 -13.99 23.25
N ARG A 232 -8.27 -14.01 21.93
CA ARG A 232 -9.05 -15.01 21.19
C ARG A 232 -8.32 -15.49 19.94
N GLU A 233 -8.62 -16.71 19.54
CA GLU A 233 -8.34 -17.20 18.20
C GLU A 233 -9.35 -16.57 17.24
N TYR A 234 -8.88 -15.73 16.32
CA TYR A 234 -9.70 -15.03 15.34
C TYR A 234 -9.58 -15.70 13.97
N PHE A 235 -10.67 -16.32 13.53
CA PHE A 235 -10.81 -16.99 12.25
C PHE A 235 -11.33 -16.01 11.20
N GLN A 236 -10.39 -15.36 10.50
CA GLN A 236 -10.72 -14.44 9.42
C GLN A 236 -11.16 -15.21 8.16
N PRO A 237 -12.19 -14.76 7.43
CA PRO A 237 -12.57 -15.36 6.15
C PRO A 237 -11.40 -15.41 5.17
N GLY A 238 -11.18 -16.57 4.54
CA GLY A 238 -10.10 -16.76 3.56
C GLY A 238 -8.71 -17.03 4.16
N GLN A 239 -8.53 -16.90 5.47
CA GLN A 239 -7.30 -17.29 6.15
C GLN A 239 -7.37 -18.74 6.62
N ARG A 240 -6.28 -19.50 6.44
CA ARG A 240 -6.22 -20.91 6.84
C ARG A 240 -6.01 -21.09 8.34
N GLU A 241 -5.23 -20.20 8.94
CA GLU A 241 -4.88 -20.25 10.35
C GLU A 241 -5.47 -19.04 11.08
N PRO A 242 -6.01 -19.22 12.29
CA PRO A 242 -6.46 -18.10 13.10
C PRO A 242 -5.26 -17.31 13.62
N ARG A 243 -5.45 -16.00 13.77
CA ARG A 243 -4.50 -15.14 14.49
C ARG A 243 -4.98 -14.87 15.91
N CYS A 244 -4.10 -14.43 16.79
CA CYS A 244 -4.55 -13.88 18.06
C CYS A 244 -5.14 -12.48 17.87
N ALA A 245 -6.31 -12.22 18.46
CA ALA A 245 -6.90 -10.90 18.54
C ALA A 245 -7.36 -10.58 19.97
N CYS A 246 -7.20 -9.32 20.36
CA CYS A 246 -7.81 -8.78 21.57
C CYS A 246 -9.25 -8.36 21.28
N VAL A 247 -10.18 -8.89 22.06
CA VAL A 247 -11.63 -8.65 21.89
C VAL A 247 -12.26 -8.21 23.20
N LYS A 248 -13.31 -7.39 23.14
CA LYS A 248 -13.98 -6.94 24.35
C LYS A 248 -14.71 -8.11 25.00
N ASN A 249 -14.56 -8.26 26.31
CA ASN A 249 -15.36 -9.17 27.13
C ASN A 249 -16.45 -8.46 27.93
N TYR A 250 -16.70 -7.19 27.63
CA TYR A 250 -17.71 -6.36 28.28
C TYR A 250 -18.19 -5.23 27.35
N GLY A 251 -19.34 -4.66 27.67
CA GLY A 251 -19.93 -3.52 26.96
C GLY A 251 -20.52 -3.90 25.61
N THR A 252 -20.66 -2.91 24.73
CA THR A 252 -21.20 -3.13 23.38
C THR A 252 -20.18 -3.83 22.48
N PRO A 253 -20.64 -4.73 21.60
CA PRO A 253 -19.80 -5.34 20.58
C PRO A 253 -19.15 -4.29 19.68
N THR A 254 -17.97 -4.61 19.16
CA THR A 254 -17.25 -3.76 18.21
C THR A 254 -17.96 -3.70 16.86
N GLU A 255 -18.69 -4.77 16.48
CA GLU A 255 -19.54 -4.83 15.29
C GLU A 255 -20.95 -5.31 15.65
N GLU A 256 -21.94 -4.43 15.45
CA GLU A 256 -23.35 -4.69 15.80
C GLU A 256 -24.03 -5.69 14.84
N SER A 257 -23.46 -5.93 13.66
CA SER A 257 -24.03 -6.75 12.59
C SER A 257 -24.16 -8.24 12.90
N PHE A 258 -23.52 -8.74 13.96
CA PHE A 258 -23.40 -10.17 14.24
C PHE A 258 -24.26 -10.68 15.41
N ILE A 259 -25.03 -9.81 16.09
CA ILE A 259 -25.83 -10.23 17.26
C ILE A 259 -27.29 -9.80 17.09
N PRO A 260 -28.20 -10.71 16.68
CA PRO A 260 -29.63 -10.48 16.79
C PRO A 260 -30.07 -10.61 18.26
N GLY A 261 -30.59 -9.53 18.85
CA GLY A 261 -31.19 -9.54 20.20
C GLY A 261 -30.58 -8.52 21.16
N PRO A 262 -31.08 -8.43 22.41
CA PRO A 262 -30.51 -7.56 23.43
C PRO A 262 -29.03 -7.91 23.66
N HIS A 263 -28.15 -6.90 23.62
CA HIS A 263 -26.72 -7.10 23.86
C HIS A 263 -26.49 -7.36 25.36
N ASP A 264 -26.03 -8.56 25.72
CA ASP A 264 -25.76 -8.98 27.10
C ASP A 264 -24.58 -8.23 27.76
N ASN A 265 -24.16 -7.08 27.22
CA ASN A 265 -22.98 -6.31 27.64
C ASN A 265 -21.71 -7.17 27.75
N VAL A 266 -21.59 -8.22 26.92
CA VAL A 266 -20.44 -9.14 26.88
C VAL A 266 -19.41 -8.75 25.82
N GLY A 267 -19.53 -7.58 25.19
CA GLY A 267 -18.63 -7.16 24.13
C GLY A 267 -18.68 -8.08 22.91
N ASP A 268 -17.53 -8.61 22.51
CA ASP A 268 -17.33 -9.40 21.29
C ASP A 268 -17.40 -10.92 21.52
N LEU A 269 -17.71 -11.38 22.75
CA LEU A 269 -17.62 -12.80 23.11
C LEU A 269 -18.57 -13.73 22.33
N ASN A 270 -19.67 -13.19 21.80
CA ASN A 270 -20.64 -13.94 21.02
C ASN A 270 -20.36 -13.93 19.51
N ASN A 271 -19.32 -13.21 19.05
CA ASN A 271 -18.99 -13.19 17.64
C ASN A 271 -18.39 -14.56 17.22
N PRO A 272 -19.01 -15.27 16.26
CA PRO A 272 -18.66 -16.65 15.90
C PRO A 272 -17.27 -16.78 15.25
N MET A 273 -16.64 -15.67 14.87
CA MET A 273 -15.29 -15.66 14.33
C MET A 273 -14.22 -15.81 15.43
N PHE A 274 -14.59 -15.72 16.71
CA PHE A 274 -13.67 -15.85 17.83
C PHE A 274 -13.85 -17.16 18.58
N LYS A 275 -12.74 -17.81 18.93
CA LYS A 275 -12.73 -18.94 19.87
C LYS A 275 -11.81 -18.68 21.05
N VAL A 276 -12.19 -19.22 22.20
CA VAL A 276 -11.34 -19.25 23.39
C VAL A 276 -10.20 -20.24 23.12
N TYR A 277 -8.96 -19.83 23.43
CA TYR A 277 -7.82 -20.73 23.35
C TYR A 277 -8.03 -21.93 24.28
N THR A 278 -7.76 -23.14 23.76
CA THR A 278 -7.78 -24.36 24.57
C THR A 278 -6.81 -24.23 25.74
N GLY A 279 -7.28 -24.47 26.97
CA GLY A 279 -6.48 -24.35 28.19
C GLY A 279 -6.37 -22.93 28.76
N CYS A 280 -7.10 -21.96 28.21
CA CYS A 280 -7.21 -20.61 28.77
C CYS A 280 -8.62 -20.33 29.31
N ASP A 281 -8.70 -19.64 30.45
CA ASP A 281 -9.98 -19.16 30.97
C ASP A 281 -10.58 -18.12 30.04
N ALA A 282 -11.89 -18.21 29.78
CA ALA A 282 -12.58 -17.34 28.83
C ALA A 282 -12.49 -15.86 29.22
N ASN A 283 -12.44 -15.52 30.50
CA ASN A 283 -12.40 -14.14 30.97
C ASN A 283 -11.00 -13.64 31.31
N SER A 284 -9.97 -14.48 31.16
CA SER A 284 -8.60 -14.09 31.43
C SER A 284 -8.07 -13.15 30.35
N ASP A 285 -7.39 -12.08 30.78
CA ASP A 285 -6.67 -11.16 29.91
C ASP A 285 -5.28 -11.70 29.50
N SER A 286 -4.84 -12.83 30.06
CA SER A 286 -3.57 -13.48 29.75
C SER A 286 -3.63 -15.01 29.78
N CYS A 287 -3.17 -15.64 28.70
CA CYS A 287 -3.06 -17.10 28.57
C CYS A 287 -1.60 -17.55 28.51
N VAL A 288 -1.24 -18.61 29.24
CA VAL A 288 0.09 -19.24 29.19
C VAL A 288 -0.07 -20.70 28.76
N PHE A 289 0.60 -21.07 27.68
CA PHE A 289 0.60 -22.41 27.09
C PHE A 289 1.99 -23.01 27.28
N LYS A 290 2.08 -24.23 27.82
CA LYS A 290 3.36 -24.95 27.90
C LYS A 290 3.69 -25.54 26.53
N GLU A 291 4.95 -25.43 26.12
CA GLU A 291 5.48 -26.02 24.86
C GLU A 291 6.19 -27.35 25.12
#